data_AF-A0A498H1S5-F1
#
_entry.id   AF-A0A498H1S5-F1
#
_cell.length_a   1.000
_cell.length_b   1.000
_cell.length_c   1.000
_cell.angle_alpha   90.00
_cell.angle_beta   90.00
_cell.angle_gamma   90.00
#
_symmetry.space_group_name_H-M   'P 1'
#
loop_
_entity.id
_entity.type
_entity.pdbx_description
1 polymer ?
#
loop_
_entity_poly.entity_id
_entity_poly.type
_entity_poly.pdbx_seq_one_letter_code
_entity_poly.pdbx_strand_id
1 'polypeptide(L)' 'MARTITVTKWESEQDVDNAVHTIRSEMAGGRGLSQETERAMQQSLRIADAHLTDSFLRAIREHIPEAMHYFEEHGGGS' A
#
# COMPACT_ATOMS: atom_id res chain seq x y z
N MET A 1 -22.39 -6.63 4.37
CA MET A 1 -21.54 -7.17 3.29
C MET A 1 -20.12 -6.69 3.55
N ALA A 2 -19.26 -7.55 4.10
CA ALA A 2 -17.86 -7.24 4.33
C ALA A 2 -17.15 -7.23 2.98
N ARG A 3 -16.53 -6.11 2.59
CA ARG A 3 -15.62 -6.07 1.44
C ARG A 3 -14.35 -6.79 1.88
N THR A 4 -14.32 -8.11 1.69
CA THR A 4 -13.11 -8.90 1.81
C THR A 4 -12.14 -8.35 0.77
N ILE A 5 -11.16 -7.57 1.20
CA ILE A 5 -10.10 -7.09 0.32
C ILE A 5 -9.27 -8.33 0.00
N THR A 6 -9.63 -9.04 -1.06
CA THR A 6 -8.80 -10.11 -1.65
C THR A 6 -7.59 -9.42 -2.26
N VAL A 7 -6.61 -9.06 -1.42
CA VAL A 7 -5.32 -8.51 -1.84
C VAL A 7 -4.51 -9.68 -2.40
N THR A 8 -4.82 -10.03 -3.64
CA THR A 8 -4.12 -11.08 -4.38
C THR A 8 -3.58 -10.43 -5.64
N LYS A 9 -2.46 -9.71 -5.48
CA LYS A 9 -1.73 -8.97 -6.53
C LYS A 9 -2.45 -7.71 -7.02
N TRP A 10 -1.70 -6.62 -7.18
CA TRP A 10 -2.16 -5.46 -7.95
C TRP A 10 -1.99 -5.77 -9.44
N GLU A 11 -3.08 -5.72 -10.19
CA GLU A 11 -3.07 -5.97 -11.63
C GLU A 11 -3.32 -4.69 -12.43
N SER A 12 -3.71 -3.60 -11.75
CA SER A 12 -4.00 -2.31 -12.36
C SER A 12 -3.72 -1.15 -11.41
N GLU A 13 -3.60 0.06 -11.96
CA GLU A 13 -3.45 1.29 -11.17
C GLU A 13 -4.65 1.55 -10.25
N GLN A 14 -5.83 1.05 -10.61
CA GLN A 14 -7.01 1.13 -9.76
C GLN A 14 -6.87 0.29 -8.46
N ASP A 15 -6.15 -0.85 -8.52
CA ASP A 15 -5.86 -1.63 -7.32
C ASP A 15 -4.90 -0.88 -6.40
N VAL A 16 -3.92 -0.20 -6.99
CA VAL A 16 -2.97 0.67 -6.29
C VAL A 16 -3.70 1.85 -5.63
N ASP A 17 -4.60 2.53 -6.35
CA ASP A 17 -5.40 3.64 -5.82
C ASP A 17 -6.28 3.18 -4.65
N ASN A 18 -6.96 2.04 -4.79
CA ASN A 18 -7.76 1.46 -3.73
C ASN A 18 -6.91 1.09 -2.50
N ALA A 19 -5.70 0.53 -2.71
CA ALA A 19 -4.75 0.24 -1.64
C ALA A 19 -4.32 1.50 -0.89
N VAL A 20 -3.96 2.57 -1.61
CA VAL A 20 -3.59 3.87 -1.03
C VAL A 20 -4.77 4.46 -0.26
N HIS A 21 -5.99 4.35 -0.78
CA HIS A 21 -7.19 4.83 -0.10
C HIS A 21 -7.44 4.06 1.21
N THR A 22 -7.26 2.74 1.22
CA THR A 22 -7.34 1.92 2.44
C THR A 22 -6.31 2.36 3.48
N ILE A 23 -5.04 2.51 3.07
CA ILE A 23 -3.97 2.97 3.96
C ILE A 23 -4.31 4.35 4.54
N ARG A 24 -4.78 5.28 3.70
CA ARG A 24 -5.18 6.62 4.14
C ARG A 24 -6.28 6.58 5.19
N SER A 25 -7.28 5.73 4.96
CA SER A 25 -8.41 5.60 5.88
C SER A 25 -7.97 5.03 7.23
N GLU A 26 -7.03 4.08 7.25
CA GLU A 26 -6.49 3.51 8.49
C GLU A 26 -5.61 4.52 9.24
N MET A 27 -4.69 5.19 8.52
CA MET A 27 -3.79 6.20 9.08
C MET A 27 -4.58 7.39 9.68
N ALA A 28 -5.65 7.83 9.01
CA ALA A 28 -6.54 8.86 9.52
C ALA A 28 -7.23 8.48 10.85
N GLY A 29 -7.31 7.19 11.18
CA GLY A 29 -7.81 6.68 12.45
C GLY A 29 -6.84 6.87 13.64
N GLY A 30 -5.62 7.39 13.40
CA GLY A 30 -4.64 7.75 14.43
C GLY A 30 -3.94 6.58 15.12
N ARG A 31 -4.22 5.34 14.71
CA ARG A 31 -3.56 4.13 15.24
C ARG A 31 -2.46 3.59 14.33
N GLY A 32 -2.25 4.21 13.17
CA GLY A 32 -1.38 3.69 12.12
C GLY A 32 -2.05 2.58 11.31
N LEU A 33 -1.24 1.89 10.51
CA LEU A 33 -1.67 0.74 9.71
C LEU A 33 -1.91 -0.49 10.58
N SER A 34 -3.01 -1.21 10.33
CA SER A 34 -3.23 -2.51 10.93
C SER A 34 -2.21 -3.53 10.40
N GLN A 35 -1.75 -4.47 11.23
CA GLN A 35 -0.78 -5.50 10.81
C GLN A 35 -1.27 -6.35 9.63
N GLU A 36 -2.58 -6.59 9.53
CA GLU A 36 -3.18 -7.29 8.38
C GLU A 36 -3.00 -6.49 7.09
N THR A 37 -3.34 -5.20 7.12
CA THR A 37 -3.18 -4.28 5.99
C THR A 37 -1.72 -4.14 5.60
N GLU A 38 -0.82 -3.91 6.57
CA GLU A 38 0.62 -3.81 6.34
C GLU A 38 1.13 -5.04 5.58
N ARG A 39 0.86 -6.25 6.08
CA ARG A 39 1.30 -7.50 5.43
C ARG A 39 0.71 -7.69 4.04
N ALA A 40 -0.57 -7.38 3.86
CA ALA A 40 -1.23 -7.50 2.56
C ALA A 40 -0.62 -6.55 1.53
N MET A 41 -0.37 -5.30 1.91
CA MET A 41 0.21 -4.28 1.03
C MET A 41 1.67 -4.60 0.71
N GLN A 42 2.46 -5.03 1.70
CA GLN A 42 3.84 -5.49 1.47
C GLN A 42 3.89 -6.73 0.56
N GLN A 43 2.97 -7.68 0.73
CA GLN A 43 2.90 -8.85 -0.14
C GLN A 43 2.58 -8.44 -1.58
N SER A 44 1.61 -7.55 -1.79
CA SER A 44 1.31 -7.01 -3.11
C SER A 44 2.50 -6.27 -3.71
N LEU A 45 3.17 -5.41 -2.94
CA LEU A 45 4.34 -4.66 -3.38
C LEU A 45 5.47 -5.58 -3.85
N ARG A 46 5.64 -6.74 -3.22
CA ARG A 46 6.65 -7.75 -3.59
C ARG A 46 6.37 -8.44 -4.92
N ILE A 47 5.10 -8.62 -5.29
CA ILE A 47 4.69 -9.40 -6.49
C ILE A 47 4.14 -8.53 -7.62
N ALA A 48 3.93 -7.24 -7.37
CA ALA A 48 3.43 -6.28 -8.34
C ALA A 48 4.50 -5.97 -9.40
N ASP A 49 4.04 -5.59 -10.58
CA ASP A 49 4.89 -5.08 -11.65
C ASP A 49 5.56 -3.77 -11.24
N ALA A 50 6.78 -3.54 -11.73
CA ALA A 50 7.60 -2.38 -11.33
C ALA A 50 6.90 -1.03 -11.51
N HIS A 51 6.06 -0.89 -12.55
CA HIS A 51 5.25 0.30 -12.78
C HIS A 51 4.23 0.53 -11.64
N LEU A 52 3.55 -0.52 -11.20
CA LEU A 52 2.54 -0.43 -10.12
C LEU A 52 3.20 -0.18 -8.76
N THR A 53 4.36 -0.79 -8.52
CA THR A 53 5.20 -0.53 -7.34
C THR A 53 5.65 0.92 -7.29
N ASP A 54 6.13 1.49 -8.40
CA ASP A 54 6.52 2.91 -8.47
C ASP A 54 5.31 3.83 -8.23
N SER A 55 4.20 3.59 -8.93
CA SER A 55 2.95 4.35 -8.73
C SER A 55 2.48 4.31 -7.28
N PHE A 56 2.56 3.15 -6.62
CA PHE A 56 2.20 3.01 -5.21
C PHE A 56 3.13 3.81 -4.30
N LEU A 57 4.45 3.60 -4.40
CA LEU A 57 5.42 4.28 -3.53
C LEU A 57 5.36 5.80 -3.72
N ARG A 58 5.15 6.25 -4.96
CA ARG A 58 4.93 7.65 -5.28
C ARG A 58 3.66 8.19 -4.61
N ALA A 59 2.54 7.50 -4.75
CA ALA A 59 1.27 7.91 -4.14
C ALA A 59 1.35 7.96 -2.60
N ILE A 60 2.01 6.98 -1.97
CA ILE A 60 2.27 7.01 -0.52
C ILE A 60 3.13 8.22 -0.16
N ARG A 61 4.22 8.50 -0.88
CA ARG A 61 5.05 9.69 -0.62
C ARG A 61 4.28 11.00 -0.72
N GLU A 62 3.42 11.13 -1.72
CA GLU A 62 2.68 12.36 -2.00
C GLU A 62 1.48 12.58 -1.05
N HIS A 63 0.76 11.51 -0.70
CA HIS A 63 -0.48 11.62 0.06
C HIS A 63 -0.37 11.23 1.53
N ILE A 64 0.53 10.31 1.87
CA ILE A 64 0.62 9.68 3.19
C ILE A 64 2.10 9.43 3.54
N PRO A 65 2.95 10.48 3.60
CA PRO A 65 4.39 10.31 3.79
C PRO A 65 4.73 9.57 5.09
N GLU A 66 3.89 9.71 6.11
CA GLU A 66 3.97 8.97 7.38
C GLU A 66 3.72 7.46 7.25
N ALA A 67 3.15 6.97 6.15
CA ALA A 67 2.99 5.54 5.92
C ALA A 67 4.21 4.94 5.22
N MET A 68 5.17 5.76 4.78
CA MET A 68 6.32 5.28 4.01
C MET A 68 7.17 4.29 4.81
N HIS A 69 7.34 4.49 6.13
CA HIS A 69 8.18 3.60 6.96
C HIS A 69 7.68 2.16 7.03
N TYR A 70 6.41 1.91 6.72
CA TYR A 70 5.87 0.55 6.60
C TYR A 70 6.31 -0.16 5.31
N PHE A 71 6.84 0.59 4.33
CA PHE A 71 7.18 0.10 2.99
C PHE A 71 8.65 0.36 2.60
N GLU A 72 9.44 1.02 3.46
CA GLU A 72 10.84 1.40 3.19
C GLU A 72 11.75 0.20 2.84
N GLU A 73 11.46 -1.01 3.33
CA GLU A 73 12.22 -2.23 2.97
C GLU A 73 12.17 -2.58 1.48
N HIS A 74 11.22 -2.04 0.70
CA HIS A 74 11.13 -2.24 -0.75
C HIS A 74 11.44 -0.96 -1.55
N GLY A 75 11.61 0.19 -0.89
CA GLY A 75 11.88 1.49 -1.52
C GLY A 75 13.30 2.03 -1.33
N GLY A 76 14.11 1.39 -0.47
CA GLY A 76 15.50 1.76 -0.19
C GLY A 76 16.50 0.89 -0.98
N GLY A 77 17.00 1.44 -2.08
CA GLY A 77 17.93 0.77 -2.98
C GLY A 77 19.27 0.35 -2.36
N SER A 78 19.82 -0.72 -2.92
CA SER A 78 21.23 -0.81 -3.30
C SER A 78 21.30 -1.12 -4.79
#